data_AF-A0A2D4J504-F1
#
_entry.id   AF-A0A2D4J504-F1
#
_cell.length_a   1.000
_cell.length_b   1.000
_cell.length_c   1.000
_cell.angle_alpha   90.00
_cell.angle_beta   90.00
_cell.angle_gamma   90.00
#
_symmetry.space_group_name_H-M   'P 1'
#
loop_
_entity.id
_entity.type
_entity.pdbx_description
1 polymer ?
#
loop_
_entity_poly.entity_id
_entity_poly.type
_entity_poly.pdbx_seq_one_letter_code
_entity_poly.pdbx_strand_id
1 'polypeptide(L)'
;IQEIVDMIQQDGDLQKCQRASVHQRHPFIERARPFLPLGVDQANRMPSPRTLQTHLPIQLLPESFWRENCKFIYMARNPKDCLVSNFHFQRMNRMLPDPGTWEEYLKIFVAGKVAWGSWYNHVKDWWKAKNTYNILYLFYEDMKKDPKCEIQKIMQFIEKQLDMATVDKIVYHTSFEVMKHNPMVNRTNVPLSVIDQSIS
;
A
#
# COMPACT_ATOMS: atom_id res chain seq x y z
N ILE A 1 -3.73 2.50 4.29
CA ILE A 1 -4.72 2.37 3.19
C ILE A 1 -5.31 0.97 3.08
N GLN A 2 -4.52 -0.08 2.81
CA GLN A 2 -5.07 -1.44 2.65
C GLN A 2 -5.98 -1.86 3.81
N GLU A 3 -5.54 -1.63 5.05
CA GLU A 3 -6.35 -1.96 6.23
C GLU A 3 -7.64 -1.13 6.29
N ILE A 4 -7.56 0.17 5.97
CA ILE A 4 -8.74 1.05 5.89
C ILE A 4 -9.74 0.50 4.87
N VAL A 5 -9.27 0.17 3.66
CA VAL A 5 -10.13 -0.34 2.58
C VAL A 5 -10.80 -1.67 2.99
N ASP A 6 -10.04 -2.60 3.57
CA ASP A 6 -10.59 -3.88 4.02
C ASP A 6 -11.60 -3.68 5.15
N MET A 7 -11.30 -2.82 6.14
CA MET A 7 -12.26 -2.51 7.21
C MET A 7 -13.54 -1.87 6.67
N ILE A 8 -13.45 -0.99 5.67
CA ILE A 8 -14.65 -0.42 5.05
C ILE A 8 -15.46 -1.52 4.33
N GLN A 9 -14.78 -2.38 3.56
CA GLN A 9 -15.42 -3.49 2.84
C GLN A 9 -16.06 -4.53 3.77
N GLN A 10 -15.51 -4.70 4.97
CA GLN A 10 -16.00 -5.63 6.00
C GLN A 10 -16.91 -4.95 7.04
N ASP A 11 -17.44 -3.75 6.77
CA ASP A 11 -18.37 -3.06 7.69
C ASP A 11 -17.80 -2.85 9.10
N GLY A 12 -16.47 -2.66 9.21
CA GLY A 12 -15.75 -2.51 10.48
C GLY A 12 -15.62 -3.81 11.29
N ASP A 13 -15.90 -4.98 10.70
CA ASP A 13 -15.74 -6.29 11.33
C ASP A 13 -14.25 -6.67 11.46
N LEU A 14 -13.76 -6.65 12.70
CA LEU A 14 -12.35 -6.92 13.00
C LEU A 14 -11.98 -8.39 12.79
N GLN A 15 -12.90 -9.32 13.04
CA GLN A 15 -12.61 -10.75 12.86
C GLN A 15 -12.38 -11.04 11.37
N LYS A 16 -13.21 -10.44 10.50
CA LYS A 16 -13.00 -10.55 9.05
C LYS A 16 -11.71 -9.87 8.60
N CYS A 17 -11.33 -8.74 9.20
CA CYS A 17 -10.05 -8.07 8.87
C CYS A 17 -8.82 -8.87 9.35
N GLN A 18 -8.99 -9.74 10.36
CA GLN A 18 -7.94 -10.62 10.89
C GLN A 18 -7.88 -12.00 10.23
N ARG A 19 -8.73 -12.28 9.22
CA ARG A 19 -8.79 -13.57 8.53
C ARG A 19 -7.45 -14.04 7.93
N ALA A 20 -6.58 -13.09 7.59
CA ALA A 20 -5.26 -13.36 7.03
C ALA A 20 -4.38 -12.10 7.11
N SER A 21 -3.07 -12.28 6.88
CA SER A 21 -2.14 -11.15 6.76
C SER A 21 -2.54 -10.22 5.61
N VAL A 22 -2.19 -8.94 5.71
CA VAL A 22 -2.56 -7.90 4.73
C VAL A 22 -2.11 -8.27 3.31
N HIS A 23 -0.96 -8.96 3.17
CA HIS A 23 -0.40 -9.40 1.89
C HIS A 23 -1.11 -10.59 1.26
N GLN A 24 -1.92 -11.32 2.04
CA GLN A 24 -2.80 -12.39 1.55
C GLN A 24 -4.20 -11.85 1.23
N ARG A 25 -4.67 -10.86 2.01
CA ARG A 25 -5.93 -10.15 1.74
C ARG A 25 -5.85 -9.29 0.48
N HIS A 26 -4.69 -8.69 0.24
CA HIS A 26 -4.40 -7.81 -0.90
C HIS A 26 -3.09 -8.25 -1.56
N PRO A 27 -3.13 -9.23 -2.49
CA PRO A 27 -1.91 -9.69 -3.13
C PRO A 27 -1.28 -8.56 -3.96
N PHE A 28 0.05 -8.50 -3.89
CA PHE A 28 0.86 -7.65 -4.76
C PHE A 28 0.92 -8.28 -6.14
N ILE A 29 0.40 -7.62 -7.17
CA ILE A 29 0.32 -8.20 -8.53
C ILE A 29 1.71 -8.43 -9.13
N GLU A 30 2.67 -7.56 -8.83
CA GLU A 30 4.06 -7.67 -9.31
C GLU A 30 4.94 -8.63 -8.50
N ARG A 31 4.39 -9.29 -7.47
CA ARG A 31 5.16 -10.23 -6.65
C ARG A 31 5.47 -11.48 -7.45
N ALA A 32 6.74 -11.63 -7.82
CA ALA A 32 7.31 -12.85 -8.35
C ALA A 32 8.50 -13.25 -7.46
N ARG A 33 8.37 -14.36 -6.73
CA ARG A 33 9.46 -14.94 -5.92
C ARG A 33 9.65 -16.39 -6.30
N PRO A 34 10.90 -16.88 -6.39
CA PRO A 34 11.15 -18.30 -6.59
C PRO A 34 10.40 -19.14 -5.56
N PHE A 35 9.77 -20.23 -6.01
CA PHE A 35 9.06 -21.20 -5.17
C PHE A 35 7.83 -20.68 -4.40
N LEU A 36 7.34 -19.47 -4.69
CA LEU A 36 6.10 -18.93 -4.15
C LEU A 36 5.09 -18.64 -5.28
N PRO A 37 3.77 -18.75 -5.02
CA PRO A 37 2.76 -18.40 -6.02
C PRO A 37 2.90 -16.95 -6.48
N LEU A 38 2.75 -16.72 -7.79
CA LEU A 38 2.76 -15.38 -8.35
C LEU A 38 1.62 -14.54 -7.77
N GLY A 39 1.85 -13.24 -7.65
CA GLY A 39 0.81 -12.29 -7.23
C GLY A 39 -0.45 -12.36 -8.09
N VAL A 40 -0.27 -12.49 -9.40
CA VAL A 40 -1.35 -12.63 -10.38
C VAL A 40 -2.14 -13.93 -10.17
N ASP A 41 -1.45 -15.06 -9.92
CA ASP A 41 -2.13 -16.34 -9.65
C ASP A 41 -2.97 -16.28 -8.38
N GLN A 42 -2.45 -15.61 -7.33
CA GLN A 42 -3.21 -15.36 -6.11
C GLN A 42 -4.44 -14.51 -6.40
N ALA A 43 -4.29 -13.42 -7.15
CA ALA A 43 -5.39 -12.55 -7.54
C ALA A 43 -6.46 -13.26 -8.40
N ASN A 44 -6.06 -14.22 -9.23
CA ASN A 44 -6.99 -15.01 -10.07
C ASN A 44 -7.79 -16.04 -9.27
N ARG A 45 -7.29 -16.49 -8.12
CA ARG A 45 -8.00 -17.42 -7.22
C ARG A 45 -8.96 -16.72 -6.26
N MET A 46 -8.87 -15.39 -6.13
CA MET A 46 -9.74 -14.63 -5.23
C MET A 46 -11.16 -14.48 -5.79
N PRO A 47 -12.21 -14.61 -4.96
CA PRO A 47 -13.56 -14.25 -5.37
C PRO A 47 -13.67 -12.74 -5.62
N SER A 48 -14.65 -12.35 -6.43
CA SER A 48 -15.01 -10.93 -6.59
C SER A 48 -15.86 -10.45 -5.40
N PRO A 49 -15.77 -9.16 -5.01
CA PRO A 49 -14.86 -8.14 -5.53
C PRO A 49 -13.42 -8.34 -5.04
N ARG A 50 -12.44 -8.09 -5.91
CA ARG A 50 -11.00 -8.25 -5.61
C ARG A 50 -10.38 -6.91 -5.26
N THR A 51 -9.66 -6.86 -4.14
CA THR A 51 -8.82 -5.71 -3.77
C THR A 51 -7.36 -6.12 -3.91
N LEU A 52 -6.62 -5.44 -4.79
CA LEU A 52 -5.24 -5.76 -5.15
C LEU A 52 -4.29 -4.64 -4.71
N GLN A 53 -3.00 -4.95 -4.55
CA GLN A 53 -1.98 -3.95 -4.29
C GLN A 53 -0.95 -3.91 -5.43
N THR A 54 -0.43 -2.71 -5.70
CA THR A 54 0.74 -2.52 -6.56
C THR A 54 1.54 -1.26 -6.19
N HIS A 55 2.84 -1.29 -6.49
CA HIS A 55 3.75 -0.15 -6.54
C HIS A 55 4.22 0.14 -7.97
N LEU A 56 3.61 -0.49 -8.99
CA LEU A 56 3.99 -0.28 -10.37
C LEU A 56 3.71 1.17 -10.83
N PRO A 57 4.62 1.77 -11.61
CA PRO A 57 4.32 2.98 -12.35
C PRO A 57 3.22 2.68 -13.38
N ILE A 58 2.44 3.70 -13.72
CA ILE A 58 1.23 3.55 -14.54
C ILE A 58 1.49 2.85 -15.89
N GLN A 59 2.66 3.07 -16.48
CA GLN A 59 3.05 2.51 -17.77
C GLN A 59 3.28 0.99 -17.75
N LEU A 60 3.45 0.40 -16.56
CA LEU A 60 3.66 -1.03 -16.39
C LEU A 60 2.38 -1.78 -15.97
N LEU A 61 1.28 -1.06 -15.75
CA LEU A 61 -0.01 -1.70 -15.48
C LEU A 61 -0.60 -2.29 -16.77
N PRO A 62 -1.18 -3.50 -16.72
CA PRO A 62 -1.86 -4.09 -17.87
C PRO A 62 -3.01 -3.20 -18.35
N GLU A 63 -3.15 -3.05 -19.67
CA GLU A 63 -4.19 -2.20 -20.28
C GLU A 63 -5.62 -2.59 -19.89
N SER A 64 -5.83 -3.85 -19.51
CA SER A 64 -7.12 -4.34 -19.03
C SER A 64 -7.63 -3.56 -17.81
N PHE A 65 -6.76 -3.08 -16.92
CA PHE A 65 -7.21 -2.29 -15.77
C PHE A 65 -7.89 -0.99 -16.18
N TRP A 66 -7.42 -0.36 -17.26
CA TRP A 66 -7.99 0.86 -17.81
C TRP A 66 -9.27 0.56 -18.58
N ARG A 67 -9.25 -0.46 -19.44
CA ARG A 67 -10.40 -0.86 -20.25
C ARG A 67 -11.59 -1.29 -19.40
N GLU A 68 -11.35 -2.06 -18.34
CA GLU A 68 -12.40 -2.52 -17.41
C GLU A 68 -12.74 -1.46 -16.34
N ASN A 69 -12.23 -0.22 -16.48
CA ASN A 69 -12.50 0.91 -15.59
C ASN A 69 -12.33 0.59 -14.08
N CYS A 70 -11.23 -0.10 -13.75
CA CYS A 70 -10.94 -0.46 -12.36
C CYS A 70 -10.76 0.80 -11.48
N LYS A 71 -11.20 0.70 -10.23
CA LYS A 71 -11.00 1.73 -9.21
C LYS A 71 -9.58 1.65 -8.64
N PHE A 72 -8.89 2.79 -8.58
CA PHE A 72 -7.56 2.90 -7.97
C PHE A 72 -7.57 3.90 -6.82
N ILE A 73 -6.94 3.54 -5.70
CA ILE A 73 -6.64 4.47 -4.61
C ILE A 73 -5.13 4.66 -4.60
N TYR A 74 -4.68 5.83 -5.05
CA TYR A 74 -3.27 6.19 -5.09
C TYR A 74 -2.91 7.03 -3.87
N MET A 75 -1.81 6.70 -3.21
CA MET A 75 -1.30 7.41 -2.04
C MET A 75 0.06 8.03 -2.34
N ALA A 76 0.11 9.35 -2.40
CA ALA A 76 1.36 10.11 -2.45
C ALA A 76 1.85 10.46 -1.04
N ARG A 77 3.15 10.72 -0.91
CA ARG A 77 3.80 11.18 0.32
C ARG A 77 5.00 12.04 -0.02
N ASN A 78 5.36 12.96 0.87
CA ASN A 78 6.55 13.79 0.75
C ASN A 78 7.79 12.96 0.34
N PRO A 79 8.54 13.36 -0.71
CA PRO A 79 9.66 12.58 -1.22
C PRO A 79 10.78 12.40 -0.18
N LYS A 80 10.98 13.38 0.72
CA LYS A 80 12.00 13.32 1.77
C LYS A 80 11.67 12.22 2.77
N ASP A 81 10.41 12.10 3.15
CA ASP A 81 9.94 11.05 4.05
C ASP A 81 9.92 9.68 3.37
N CYS A 82 9.57 9.63 2.08
CA CYS A 82 9.69 8.43 1.26
C CYS A 82 11.13 7.91 1.21
N LEU A 83 12.10 8.80 0.99
CA LEU A 83 13.53 8.46 0.97
C LEU A 83 13.95 7.80 2.29
N VAL A 84 13.69 8.46 3.43
CA VAL A 84 14.05 7.93 4.76
C VAL A 84 13.39 6.57 4.96
N SER A 85 12.08 6.48 4.73
CA SER A 85 11.33 5.23 4.90
C SER A 85 11.86 4.10 4.01
N ASN A 86 12.24 4.39 2.76
CA ASN A 86 12.73 3.38 1.82
C ASN A 86 14.12 2.89 2.20
N PHE A 87 14.99 3.78 2.69
CA PHE A 87 16.31 3.41 3.21
C PHE A 87 16.19 2.41 4.36
N HIS A 88 15.39 2.73 5.39
CA HIS A 88 15.16 1.83 6.51
C HIS A 88 14.50 0.52 6.09
N PHE A 89 13.51 0.57 5.19
CA PHE A 89 12.87 -0.63 4.66
C PHE A 89 13.86 -1.54 3.92
N GLN A 90 14.75 -0.96 3.12
CA GLN A 90 15.75 -1.72 2.37
C GLN A 90 16.81 -2.33 3.30
N ARG A 91 17.25 -1.61 4.34
CA ARG A 91 18.13 -2.18 5.38
C ARG A 91 17.49 -3.35 6.12
N MET A 92 16.18 -3.26 6.38
CA MET A 92 15.40 -4.31 7.05
C MET A 92 15.18 -5.53 6.16
N ASN A 93 15.11 -5.36 4.84
CA ASN A 93 14.70 -6.39 3.90
C ASN A 93 15.90 -7.13 3.29
N ARG A 94 16.21 -8.29 3.85
CA ARG A 94 17.34 -9.14 3.45
C ARG A 94 17.23 -9.73 2.04
N MET A 95 16.08 -9.57 1.38
CA MET A 95 15.89 -9.97 -0.03
C MET A 95 16.31 -8.88 -1.02
N LEU A 96 16.60 -7.68 -0.54
CA LEU A 96 17.07 -6.56 -1.36
C LEU A 96 18.59 -6.40 -1.21
N PRO A 97 19.27 -5.82 -2.21
CA PRO A 97 20.67 -5.43 -2.07
C PRO A 97 20.85 -4.46 -0.90
N ASP A 98 22.01 -4.53 -0.24
CA ASP A 98 22.42 -3.57 0.78
C ASP A 98 22.28 -2.13 0.23
N PRO A 99 21.54 -1.23 0.92
CA PRO A 99 21.39 0.14 0.48
C PRO A 99 22.68 0.99 0.60
N GLY A 100 23.70 0.50 1.29
CA GLY A 100 24.95 1.23 1.52
C GLY A 100 24.79 2.36 2.55
N THR A 101 25.66 3.36 2.47
CA THR A 101 25.59 4.53 3.35
C THR A 101 24.40 5.42 3.00
N TRP A 102 24.00 6.28 3.95
CA TRP A 102 22.90 7.22 3.73
C TRP A 102 23.17 8.17 2.55
N GLU A 103 24.39 8.68 2.43
CA GLU A 103 24.82 9.60 1.38
C GLU A 103 24.79 8.95 -0.01
N GLU A 104 25.18 7.67 -0.10
CA GLU A 104 25.08 6.88 -1.33
C GLU A 104 23.61 6.64 -1.69
N TYR A 105 22.80 6.25 -0.71
CA TYR A 105 21.39 5.96 -0.93
C TYR A 105 20.61 7.17 -1.41
N LEU A 106 20.88 8.35 -0.85
CA LEU A 106 20.29 9.62 -1.30
C LEU A 106 20.55 9.84 -2.81
N LYS A 107 21.79 9.61 -3.27
CA LYS A 107 22.16 9.76 -4.70
C LYS A 107 21.40 8.76 -5.57
N ILE A 108 21.31 7.51 -5.13
CA ILE A 108 20.59 6.43 -5.84
C ILE A 108 19.09 6.76 -5.96
N PHE A 109 18.46 7.20 -4.87
CA PHE A 109 17.05 7.57 -4.84
C PHE A 109 16.74 8.76 -5.73
N VAL A 110 17.53 9.85 -5.65
CA VAL A 110 17.37 11.03 -6.50
C VAL A 110 17.55 10.69 -7.98
N ALA A 111 18.49 9.80 -8.30
CA ALA A 111 18.70 9.30 -9.66
C ALA A 111 17.58 8.35 -10.13
N GLY A 112 16.62 7.99 -9.28
CA GLY A 112 15.56 7.04 -9.59
C GLY A 112 16.06 5.60 -9.80
N LYS A 113 17.22 5.26 -9.24
CA LYS A 113 17.83 3.92 -9.32
C LYS A 113 17.43 3.02 -8.14
N VAL A 114 16.19 3.15 -7.69
CA VAL A 114 15.57 2.33 -6.65
C VAL A 114 14.46 1.47 -7.25
N ALA A 115 13.92 0.54 -6.46
CA ALA A 115 12.74 -0.23 -6.86
C ALA A 115 11.62 0.72 -7.35
N TRP A 116 10.98 0.34 -8.47
CA TRP A 116 9.93 1.12 -9.15
C TRP A 116 10.34 2.49 -9.74
N GLY A 117 11.63 2.84 -9.68
CA GLY A 117 12.20 3.95 -10.44
C GLY A 117 12.12 5.32 -9.76
N SER A 118 12.01 6.38 -10.58
CA SER A 118 11.98 7.76 -10.09
C SER A 118 10.67 8.09 -9.37
N TRP A 119 10.75 8.47 -8.10
CA TRP A 119 9.61 8.96 -7.32
C TRP A 119 8.87 10.10 -8.03
N TYR A 120 9.60 11.06 -8.61
CA TYR A 120 9.00 12.22 -9.27
C TYR A 120 8.16 11.82 -10.48
N ASN A 121 8.71 10.98 -11.37
CA ASN A 121 7.96 10.52 -12.54
C ASN A 121 6.75 9.68 -12.10
N HIS A 122 6.93 8.78 -11.13
CA HIS A 122 5.87 7.95 -10.60
C HIS A 122 4.68 8.79 -10.08
N VAL A 123 4.94 9.70 -9.15
CA VAL A 123 3.90 10.55 -8.53
C VAL A 123 3.24 11.49 -9.53
N LYS A 124 4.02 12.09 -10.44
CA LYS A 124 3.53 12.98 -11.50
C LYS A 124 2.63 12.26 -12.49
N ASP A 125 3.00 11.07 -12.93
CA ASP A 125 2.25 10.35 -13.96
C ASP A 125 0.93 9.83 -13.39
N TRP A 126 0.93 9.30 -12.16
CA TRP A 126 -0.31 8.99 -11.43
C TRP A 126 -1.18 10.22 -11.16
N TRP A 127 -0.58 11.38 -10.90
CA TRP A 127 -1.32 12.64 -10.72
C TRP A 127 -2.01 13.10 -11.99
N LYS A 128 -1.36 12.97 -13.15
CA LYS A 128 -1.97 13.29 -14.45
C LYS A 128 -3.10 12.31 -14.77
N ALA A 129 -2.86 11.03 -14.53
CA ALA A 129 -3.80 9.95 -14.82
C ALA A 129 -5.14 10.07 -14.09
N LYS A 130 -5.15 10.67 -12.89
CA LYS A 130 -6.40 10.87 -12.14
C LYS A 130 -7.44 11.75 -12.85
N ASN A 131 -7.02 12.52 -13.86
CA ASN A 131 -7.92 13.34 -14.66
C ASN A 131 -8.57 12.54 -15.81
N THR A 132 -8.19 11.28 -16.00
CA THR A 132 -8.62 10.44 -17.13
C THR A 132 -9.22 9.11 -16.65
N TYR A 133 -8.65 8.51 -15.60
CA TYR A 133 -9.08 7.22 -15.06
C TYR A 133 -9.71 7.34 -13.68
N ASN A 134 -10.37 6.27 -13.24
CA ASN A 134 -11.04 6.19 -11.95
C ASN A 134 -10.03 6.05 -10.80
N ILE A 135 -9.41 7.16 -10.42
CA ILE A 135 -8.35 7.23 -9.40
C ILE A 135 -8.74 8.21 -8.31
N LEU A 136 -8.87 7.71 -7.08
CA LEU A 136 -8.84 8.54 -5.87
C LEU A 136 -7.39 8.81 -5.50
N TYR A 137 -6.97 10.07 -5.58
CA TYR A 137 -5.63 10.50 -5.22
C TYR A 137 -5.61 11.07 -3.80
N LEU A 138 -4.81 10.46 -2.92
CA LEU A 138 -4.69 10.82 -1.51
C LEU A 138 -3.24 11.22 -1.17
N PHE A 139 -3.09 11.97 -0.07
CA PHE A 139 -1.80 12.30 0.50
C PHE A 139 -1.66 11.68 1.90
N TYR A 140 -0.47 11.14 2.19
CA TYR A 140 -0.16 10.54 3.48
C TYR A 140 -0.28 11.58 4.61
N GLU A 141 0.10 12.81 4.31
CA GLU A 141 0.06 13.94 5.23
C GLU A 141 -1.38 14.30 5.62
N ASP A 142 -2.31 14.27 4.67
CA ASP A 142 -3.73 14.51 4.93
C ASP A 142 -4.33 13.36 5.74
N MET A 143 -3.97 12.12 5.42
CA MET A 143 -4.39 10.94 6.19
C MET A 143 -3.88 10.98 7.64
N LYS A 144 -2.71 11.58 7.88
CA LYS A 144 -2.19 11.79 9.23
C LYS A 144 -2.90 12.95 9.95
N LYS A 145 -3.24 14.02 9.22
CA LYS A 145 -3.85 15.24 9.78
C LYS A 145 -5.31 15.05 10.13
N ASP A 146 -6.09 14.45 9.24
CA ASP A 146 -7.51 14.19 9.41
C ASP A 146 -7.89 12.84 8.78
N PRO A 147 -7.56 11.72 9.47
CA PRO A 147 -7.85 10.39 8.95
C PRO A 147 -9.35 10.17 8.70
N LYS A 148 -10.22 10.80 9.50
CA LYS A 148 -11.67 10.64 9.40
C LYS A 148 -12.20 11.20 8.07
N CYS A 149 -11.76 12.40 7.71
CA CYS A 149 -12.09 13.01 6.41
C CYS A 149 -11.57 12.15 5.24
N GLU A 150 -10.33 11.68 5.29
CA GLU A 150 -9.77 10.86 4.20
C GLU A 150 -10.45 9.48 4.10
N ILE A 151 -10.85 8.86 5.22
CA ILE A 151 -11.63 7.61 5.24
C ILE A 151 -12.99 7.82 4.57
N GLN A 152 -13.68 8.95 4.83
CA GLN A 152 -14.95 9.27 4.17
C GLN A 152 -14.80 9.43 2.65
N LYS A 153 -13.69 10.03 2.17
CA LYS A 153 -13.39 10.08 0.72
C LYS A 153 -13.25 8.67 0.12
N ILE A 154 -12.57 7.76 0.83
CA ILE A 154 -12.43 6.36 0.41
C ILE A 154 -13.80 5.66 0.37
N MET A 155 -14.61 5.83 1.41
CA MET A 155 -15.98 5.29 1.49
C MET A 155 -16.84 5.74 0.30
N GLN A 156 -16.83 7.04 -0.01
CA GLN A 156 -17.54 7.60 -1.15
C GLN A 156 -17.03 7.00 -2.46
N PHE A 157 -15.71 6.90 -2.63
CA PHE A 157 -15.09 6.39 -3.85
C PHE A 157 -15.40 4.91 -4.11
N ILE A 158 -15.41 4.08 -3.07
CA ILE A 158 -15.76 2.66 -3.19
C ILE A 158 -17.26 2.39 -3.02
N GLU A 159 -18.08 3.45 -2.91
CA GLU A 159 -19.54 3.40 -2.83
C GLU A 159 -20.06 2.58 -1.64
N LYS A 160 -19.39 2.70 -0.49
CA LYS A 160 -19.77 2.00 0.75
C LYS A 160 -20.15 3.02 1.81
N GLN A 161 -21.38 2.93 2.30
CA GLN A 161 -21.90 3.77 3.37
C GLN A 161 -21.76 3.05 4.72
N LEU A 162 -21.23 3.75 5.72
CA LEU A 162 -21.07 3.27 7.08
C LEU A 162 -21.52 4.37 8.03
N ASP A 163 -22.01 3.99 9.21
CA ASP A 163 -22.31 4.97 10.26
C ASP A 163 -21.02 5.58 10.83
N MET A 164 -21.17 6.73 11.48
CA MET A 164 -20.03 7.47 12.01
C MET A 164 -19.31 6.72 13.15
N ALA A 165 -20.01 5.86 13.89
CA ALA A 165 -19.41 5.04 14.93
C ALA A 165 -18.43 4.00 14.34
N THR A 166 -18.80 3.42 13.21
CA THR A 166 -17.96 2.49 12.45
C THR A 166 -16.77 3.23 11.86
N VAL A 167 -16.96 4.46 11.34
CA VAL A 167 -15.84 5.30 10.88
C VAL A 167 -14.86 5.59 12.01
N ASP A 168 -15.33 5.96 13.20
CA ASP A 168 -14.48 6.22 14.37
C ASP A 168 -13.72 4.96 14.81
N LYS A 169 -14.37 3.80 14.72
CA LYS A 169 -13.71 2.50 14.92
C LYS A 169 -12.59 2.26 13.91
N ILE A 170 -12.81 2.56 12.62
CA ILE A 170 -11.79 2.42 11.57
C ILE A 170 -10.62 3.37 11.84
N VAL A 171 -10.89 4.62 12.20
CA VAL A 171 -9.86 5.61 12.58
C VAL A 171 -8.98 5.06 13.71
N TYR A 172 -9.59 4.53 14.77
CA TYR A 172 -8.85 3.98 15.91
C TYR A 172 -7.98 2.78 15.50
N HIS A 173 -8.54 1.78 14.84
CA HIS A 173 -7.83 0.55 14.51
C HIS A 173 -6.78 0.70 13.40
N THR A 174 -6.89 1.76 12.59
CA THR A 174 -5.89 2.09 11.56
C THR A 174 -4.93 3.19 11.99
N SER A 175 -4.96 3.59 13.26
CA SER A 175 -3.96 4.45 13.86
C SER A 175 -2.60 3.75 13.95
N PHE A 176 -1.52 4.54 13.98
CA PHE A 176 -0.16 4.02 14.06
C PHE A 176 0.05 3.11 15.28
N GLU A 177 -0.38 3.55 16.46
CA GLU A 177 -0.17 2.80 17.72
C GLU A 177 -0.87 1.45 17.70
N VAL A 178 -2.09 1.37 17.15
CA VAL A 178 -2.81 0.09 17.04
C VAL A 178 -2.20 -0.80 15.95
N MET A 179 -1.92 -0.24 14.77
CA MET A 179 -1.37 -1.03 13.66
C MET A 179 0.03 -1.56 13.93
N LYS A 180 0.87 -0.83 14.69
CA LYS A 180 2.23 -1.27 15.05
C LYS A 180 2.22 -2.61 15.81
N HIS A 181 1.17 -2.85 16.61
CA HIS A 181 1.03 -4.07 17.42
C HIS A 181 0.13 -5.13 16.77
N ASN A 182 -0.43 -4.87 15.57
CA ASN A 182 -1.30 -5.81 14.89
C ASN A 182 -0.48 -6.78 14.00
N PRO A 183 -0.39 -8.08 14.35
CA PRO A 183 0.43 -9.05 13.62
C PRO A 183 -0.03 -9.29 12.17
N MET A 184 -1.28 -8.93 11.84
CA MET A 184 -1.81 -9.07 10.49
C MET A 184 -1.30 -7.99 9.53
N VAL A 185 -0.72 -6.90 10.02
CA VAL A 185 -0.28 -5.76 9.19
C VAL A 185 1.16 -5.30 9.45
N ASN A 186 1.71 -5.56 10.64
CA ASN A 186 3.04 -5.08 11.05
C ASN A 186 4.21 -5.97 10.56
N ARG A 187 3.93 -7.08 9.88
CA ARG A 187 4.89 -8.05 9.32
C ARG A 187 5.68 -8.88 10.35
N THR A 188 5.28 -8.92 11.63
CA THR A 188 5.97 -9.77 12.63
C THR A 188 5.92 -11.27 12.29
N ASN A 189 4.95 -11.67 11.47
CA ASN A 189 4.80 -13.05 10.99
C ASN A 189 5.70 -13.36 9.77
N VAL A 190 6.48 -12.40 9.27
CA VAL A 190 7.44 -12.62 8.18
C VAL A 190 8.76 -13.12 8.79
N PRO A 191 9.37 -14.19 8.24
CA PRO A 191 10.63 -14.70 8.78
C PRO A 191 11.74 -13.64 8.84
N LEU A 192 12.55 -13.68 9.90
CA LEU A 192 13.72 -12.80 10.10
C LEU A 192 14.76 -12.93 8.97
N SER A 193 14.79 -14.09 8.29
CA SER A 193 15.61 -14.29 7.10
C SER A 193 15.18 -13.43 5.91
N VAL A 194 13.97 -12.87 5.94
CA VAL A 194 13.39 -12.00 4.91
C VAL A 194 13.32 -10.55 5.39
N ILE A 195 12.77 -10.32 6.58
CA ILE A 195 12.57 -8.97 7.16
C ILE A 195 13.12 -8.96 8.60
N ASP A 196 14.21 -8.24 8.84
CA ASP A 196 14.84 -8.10 10.16
C ASP A 196 14.37 -6.82 10.87
N GLN A 197 13.27 -6.95 11.60
CA GLN A 197 12.62 -5.83 12.30
C GLN A 197 13.46 -5.21 13.43
N SER A 198 14.63 -5.75 13.77
CA SER A 198 15.52 -5.13 14.77
C SER A 198 16.29 -3.93 14.22
N ILE A 199 16.34 -3.76 12.89
CA ILE A 199 17.15 -2.75 12.20
C ILE A 199 16.48 -1.36 12.18
N SER A 200 15.16 -1.28 12.40
CA SER A 200 14.39 -0.04 12.31
C SER A 200 13.16 -0.02 13.20
#